data_AF-A0A8A3PJU7-F1
#
_entry.id   AF-A0A8A3PJU7-F1
#
_cell.length_a   1.000
_cell.length_b   1.000
_cell.length_c   1.000
_cell.angle_alpha   90.00
_cell.angle_beta   90.00
_cell.angle_gamma   90.00
#
_symmetry.space_group_name_H-M   'P 1'
#
loop_
_entity.id
_entity.type
_entity.pdbx_description
1 polymer ?
#
loop_
_entity_poly.entity_id
_entity_poly.type
_entity_poly.pdbx_seq_one_letter_code
_entity_poly.pdbx_strand_id
1 'polypeptide(L)'
;MPFTHFIFDFDGTITTADTIDVIANIGIAHQHVQGKDFKSAWAAMVDGYLADSKQHRMEYTPNESERTTLEDEISFQRSLIDVELRSFNRVGASGLFAGMSKEKWVEEGKAAVLSGKVEVRKGFRELVRMIEMQNCVWGIVSASFSKDFIRGVLEQCLGKSVDIPIVANSADEDGIIRGHLHEETGLNTILATSDTKHFAMVKLLESWNLDDTAKAAYYGDSPTDIECLCSPAVKSGVVVGSNENTALLRVLAKYKVPQLAETWTPDFDRNWVIDLE
;
A
#
# COMPACT_ATOMS: atom_id res chain seq x y z
N MET A 1 1.44 27.56 -5.57
CA MET A 1 1.29 26.69 -6.76
C MET A 1 0.97 25.30 -6.24
N PRO A 2 -0.30 24.90 -6.35
CA PRO A 2 -0.84 23.75 -5.64
C PRO A 2 -0.34 22.41 -6.20
N PHE A 3 -0.53 21.34 -5.45
CA PHE A 3 -0.28 19.97 -5.92
C PHE A 3 -1.30 19.59 -7.00
N THR A 4 -0.82 18.88 -8.02
CA THR A 4 -1.64 18.45 -9.16
C THR A 4 -1.75 16.93 -9.31
N HIS A 5 -0.89 16.19 -8.60
CA HIS A 5 -0.78 14.74 -8.69
C HIS A 5 -0.71 14.15 -7.28
N PHE A 6 -1.53 13.15 -6.98
CA PHE A 6 -1.64 12.58 -5.63
C PHE A 6 -1.54 11.07 -5.68
N ILE A 7 -0.57 10.50 -4.97
CA ILE A 7 -0.42 9.04 -4.85
C ILE A 7 -0.64 8.65 -3.41
N PHE A 8 -1.45 7.62 -3.21
CA PHE A 8 -1.77 7.11 -1.89
C PHE A 8 -1.33 5.66 -1.77
N ASP A 9 -0.71 5.30 -0.65
CA ASP A 9 -0.80 3.94 -0.15
C ASP A 9 -2.24 3.64 0.30
N PHE A 10 -2.56 2.36 0.47
CA PHE A 10 -3.90 1.91 0.82
C PHE A 10 -4.04 1.55 2.30
N ASP A 11 -3.39 0.47 2.72
CA ASP A 11 -3.46 -0.06 4.09
C ASP A 11 -2.85 0.93 5.08
N GLY A 12 -3.55 1.29 6.16
CA GLY A 12 -3.05 2.24 7.17
C GLY A 12 -3.05 3.72 6.75
N THR A 13 -3.03 3.98 5.44
CA THR A 13 -3.08 5.31 4.82
C THR A 13 -4.51 5.73 4.45
N ILE A 14 -5.14 5.07 3.47
CA ILE A 14 -6.56 5.28 3.12
C ILE A 14 -7.46 4.58 4.13
N THR A 15 -7.16 3.33 4.47
CA THR A 15 -7.85 2.62 5.53
C THR A 15 -7.24 2.97 6.88
N THR A 16 -8.00 2.83 7.97
CA THR A 16 -7.49 3.13 9.31
C THR A 16 -6.54 2.05 9.84
N ALA A 17 -6.52 0.86 9.21
CA ALA A 17 -5.73 -0.30 9.59
C ALA A 17 -5.40 -1.19 8.37
N ASP A 18 -4.47 -2.11 8.56
CA ASP A 18 -4.10 -3.15 7.61
C ASP A 18 -5.29 -4.08 7.27
N THR A 19 -5.50 -4.36 5.99
CA THR A 19 -6.59 -5.21 5.48
C THR A 19 -6.22 -6.66 5.21
N ILE A 20 -4.98 -7.09 5.47
CA ILE A 20 -4.49 -8.44 5.17
C ILE A 20 -5.36 -9.53 5.80
N ASP A 21 -5.77 -9.36 7.07
CA ASP A 21 -6.64 -10.32 7.76
C ASP A 21 -8.05 -10.33 7.17
N VAL A 22 -8.55 -9.19 6.67
CA VAL A 22 -9.85 -9.12 6.00
C VAL A 22 -9.79 -9.90 4.69
N ILE A 23 -8.76 -9.66 3.88
CA ILE A 23 -8.52 -10.34 2.60
C ILE A 23 -8.35 -11.86 2.82
N ALA A 24 -7.55 -12.25 3.81
CA ALA A 24 -7.35 -13.66 4.15
C ALA A 24 -8.67 -14.32 4.57
N ASN A 25 -9.47 -13.67 5.41
CA ASN A 25 -10.77 -14.20 5.85
C ASN A 25 -11.78 -14.33 4.70
N ILE A 26 -11.73 -13.44 3.70
CA ILE A 26 -12.51 -13.58 2.48
C ILE A 26 -12.10 -14.86 1.73
N GLY A 27 -10.80 -15.10 1.55
CA GLY A 27 -10.28 -16.34 0.96
C GLY A 27 -10.69 -17.58 1.74
N ILE A 28 -10.56 -17.56 3.08
CA ILE A 28 -10.97 -18.66 3.97
C ILE A 28 -12.47 -18.95 3.79
N ALA A 29 -13.31 -17.91 3.78
CA ALA A 29 -14.75 -18.07 3.59
C ALA A 29 -15.09 -18.66 2.21
N HIS A 30 -14.39 -18.21 1.16
CA HIS A 30 -14.54 -18.76 -0.19
C HIS A 30 -14.20 -20.26 -0.23
N GLN A 31 -13.06 -20.65 0.35
CA GLN A 31 -12.65 -22.06 0.39
C GLN A 31 -13.55 -22.92 1.28
N HIS A 32 -14.09 -22.36 2.36
CA HIS A 32 -15.01 -23.06 3.26
C HIS A 32 -16.31 -23.45 2.54
N VAL A 33 -16.84 -22.60 1.66
CA VAL A 33 -18.00 -22.94 0.81
C VAL A 33 -17.69 -24.14 -0.10
N GLN A 34 -16.43 -24.32 -0.50
CA GLN A 34 -15.94 -25.46 -1.28
C GLN A 34 -15.53 -26.68 -0.42
N GLY A 35 -15.84 -26.66 0.88
CA GLY A 35 -15.55 -27.76 1.81
C GLY A 35 -14.10 -27.85 2.28
N LYS A 36 -13.29 -26.80 2.10
CA LYS A 36 -11.90 -26.74 2.58
C LYS A 36 -11.78 -25.78 3.76
N ASP A 37 -11.11 -26.19 4.83
CA ASP A 37 -10.80 -25.31 5.96
C ASP A 37 -9.37 -24.80 5.88
N PHE A 38 -9.22 -23.47 5.81
CA PHE A 38 -7.94 -22.78 5.72
C PHE A 38 -7.55 -22.03 6.99
N LYS A 39 -8.33 -22.11 8.08
CA LYS A 39 -8.05 -21.34 9.31
C LYS A 39 -6.69 -21.71 9.92
N SER A 40 -6.39 -22.99 10.04
CA SER A 40 -5.10 -23.48 10.55
C SER A 40 -3.96 -23.20 9.58
N ALA A 41 -4.22 -23.33 8.27
CA ALA A 41 -3.24 -23.00 7.24
C ALA A 41 -2.87 -21.52 7.26
N TRP A 42 -3.85 -20.62 7.42
CA TRP A 42 -3.61 -19.18 7.57
C TRP A 42 -2.76 -18.87 8.79
N ALA A 43 -3.10 -19.44 9.95
CA ALA A 43 -2.28 -19.27 11.16
C ALA A 43 -0.83 -19.72 10.94
N ALA A 44 -0.60 -20.87 10.31
CA ALA A 44 0.74 -21.35 9.99
C ALA A 44 1.48 -20.45 8.99
N MET A 45 0.77 -19.83 8.03
CA MET A 45 1.35 -18.86 7.10
C MET A 45 1.74 -17.56 7.82
N VAL A 46 0.92 -17.06 8.73
CA VAL A 46 1.28 -15.90 9.57
C VAL A 46 2.50 -16.23 10.44
N ASP A 47 2.49 -17.37 11.13
CA ASP A 47 3.59 -17.79 12.01
C ASP A 47 4.92 -17.89 11.26
N GLY A 48 4.92 -18.50 10.06
CA GLY A 48 6.12 -18.60 9.27
C GLY A 48 6.64 -17.24 8.79
N TYR A 49 5.76 -16.26 8.54
CA TYR A 49 6.19 -14.90 8.13
C TYR A 49 6.81 -14.17 9.32
N LEU A 50 6.20 -14.28 10.49
CA LEU A 50 6.76 -13.73 11.72
C LEU A 50 8.13 -14.36 12.05
N ALA A 51 8.29 -15.66 11.81
CA ALA A 51 9.58 -16.36 11.97
C ALA A 51 10.64 -15.86 10.97
N ASP A 52 10.31 -15.81 9.67
CA ASP A 52 11.19 -15.28 8.61
C ASP A 52 11.63 -13.84 8.91
N SER A 53 10.67 -12.97 9.24
CA SER A 53 10.89 -11.55 9.52
C SER A 53 11.74 -11.35 10.78
N LYS A 54 11.51 -12.15 11.84
CA LYS A 54 12.32 -12.13 13.06
C LYS A 54 13.75 -12.61 12.78
N GLN A 55 13.91 -13.70 12.05
CA GLN A 55 15.22 -14.24 11.71
C GLN A 55 16.03 -13.21 10.90
N HIS A 56 15.43 -12.62 9.87
CA HIS A 56 16.08 -11.61 9.05
C HIS A 56 16.53 -10.40 9.88
N ARG A 57 15.68 -9.90 10.79
CA ARG A 57 16.04 -8.81 11.71
C ARG A 57 17.21 -9.14 12.64
N MET A 58 17.35 -10.41 13.04
CA MET A 58 18.45 -10.84 13.90
C MET A 58 19.77 -11.00 13.14
N GLU A 59 19.71 -11.42 11.88
CA GLU A 59 20.89 -11.74 11.06
C GLU A 59 21.39 -10.54 10.24
N TYR A 60 20.51 -9.58 9.92
CA TYR A 60 20.87 -8.41 9.12
C TYR A 60 21.90 -7.52 9.84
N THR A 61 22.96 -7.16 9.12
CA THR A 61 23.98 -6.21 9.55
C THR A 61 24.05 -5.06 8.55
N PRO A 62 24.02 -3.79 8.98
CA PRO A 62 24.03 -3.29 10.36
C PRO A 62 22.72 -3.55 11.14
N ASN A 63 22.84 -3.85 12.43
CA ASN A 63 21.67 -4.07 13.30
C ASN A 63 20.91 -2.75 13.56
N GLU A 64 19.73 -2.81 14.19
CA GLU A 64 18.86 -1.63 14.33
C GLU A 64 19.51 -0.42 15.04
N SER A 65 20.39 -0.63 16.02
CA SER A 65 21.07 0.48 16.69
C SER A 65 22.23 1.05 15.89
N GLU A 66 22.71 0.31 14.90
CA GLU A 66 23.81 0.69 13.99
C GLU A 66 23.31 1.36 12.70
N ARG A 67 22.02 1.24 12.36
CA ARG A 67 21.40 1.96 11.23
C ARG A 67 21.24 3.44 11.57
N THR A 68 22.25 4.23 11.23
CA THR A 68 22.37 5.64 11.63
C THR A 68 22.09 6.62 10.50
N THR A 69 21.86 6.13 9.28
CA THR A 69 21.49 6.93 8.11
C THR A 69 20.16 6.47 7.51
N LEU A 70 19.54 7.33 6.69
CA LEU A 70 18.34 6.97 5.92
C LEU A 70 18.65 5.84 4.94
N GLU A 71 19.84 5.88 4.35
CA GLU A 71 20.36 4.88 3.42
C GLU A 71 20.50 3.50 4.07
N ASP A 72 20.91 3.43 5.35
CA ASP A 72 20.96 2.18 6.10
C ASP A 72 19.56 1.57 6.26
N GLU A 73 18.57 2.40 6.57
CA GLU A 73 17.19 1.94 6.74
C GLU A 73 16.56 1.53 5.41
N ILE A 74 16.77 2.30 4.34
CA ILE A 74 16.36 1.91 2.97
C ILE A 74 16.99 0.56 2.61
N SER A 75 18.28 0.37 2.87
CA SER A 75 18.97 -0.89 2.59
C SER A 75 18.36 -2.06 3.38
N PHE A 76 17.99 -1.83 4.64
CA PHE A 76 17.29 -2.82 5.44
C PHE A 76 15.90 -3.14 4.86
N GLN A 77 15.10 -2.13 4.50
CA GLN A 77 13.77 -2.35 3.92
C GLN A 77 13.83 -3.13 2.60
N ARG A 78 14.78 -2.79 1.72
CA ARG A 78 15.03 -3.54 0.47
C ARG A 78 15.45 -4.98 0.72
N SER A 79 16.26 -5.21 1.77
CA SER A 79 16.74 -6.56 2.10
C SER A 79 15.64 -7.53 2.53
N LEU A 80 14.45 -7.03 2.88
CA LEU A 80 13.29 -7.86 3.24
C LEU A 80 12.66 -8.58 2.04
N ILE A 81 13.09 -8.29 0.80
CA ILE A 81 12.45 -8.84 -0.41
C ILE A 81 12.28 -10.35 -0.37
N ASP A 82 13.28 -11.10 0.09
CA ASP A 82 13.19 -12.56 0.17
C ASP A 82 12.22 -13.03 1.26
N VAL A 83 12.08 -12.29 2.36
CA VAL A 83 11.10 -12.57 3.42
C VAL A 83 9.69 -12.38 2.87
N GLU A 84 9.44 -11.26 2.18
CA GLU A 84 8.13 -10.93 1.61
C GLU A 84 7.76 -11.93 0.51
N LEU A 85 8.67 -12.24 -0.41
CA LEU A 85 8.44 -13.23 -1.47
C LEU A 85 8.13 -14.63 -0.91
N ARG A 86 8.76 -15.05 0.20
CA ARG A 86 8.39 -16.31 0.88
C ARG A 86 6.97 -16.25 1.46
N SER A 87 6.54 -15.10 1.97
CA SER A 87 5.16 -14.90 2.44
C SER A 87 4.15 -15.02 1.31
N PHE A 88 4.33 -14.27 0.22
CA PHE A 88 3.48 -14.33 -0.97
C PHE A 88 3.42 -15.75 -1.55
N ASN A 89 4.56 -16.43 -1.64
CA ASN A 89 4.63 -17.80 -2.15
C ASN A 89 3.88 -18.78 -1.27
N ARG A 90 3.91 -18.64 0.07
CA ARG A 90 3.13 -19.50 0.97
C ARG A 90 1.63 -19.31 0.76
N VAL A 91 1.18 -18.06 0.64
CA VAL A 91 -0.24 -17.76 0.35
C VAL A 91 -0.63 -18.33 -1.01
N GLY A 92 0.14 -18.07 -2.06
CA GLY A 92 -0.14 -18.59 -3.40
C GLY A 92 -0.13 -20.12 -3.45
N ALA A 93 0.91 -20.77 -2.95
CA ALA A 93 1.04 -22.23 -2.96
C ALA A 93 -0.03 -22.96 -2.12
N SER A 94 -0.63 -22.27 -1.14
CA SER A 94 -1.74 -22.83 -0.36
C SER A 94 -3.03 -22.96 -1.20
N GLY A 95 -3.19 -22.17 -2.25
CA GLY A 95 -4.44 -22.06 -3.00
C GLY A 95 -5.55 -21.34 -2.23
N LEU A 96 -5.21 -20.54 -1.20
CA LEU A 96 -6.18 -19.80 -0.38
C LEU A 96 -7.14 -18.96 -1.24
N PHE A 97 -6.62 -18.32 -2.29
CA PHE A 97 -7.38 -17.46 -3.19
C PHE A 97 -7.80 -18.13 -4.50
N ALA A 98 -7.51 -19.42 -4.68
CA ALA A 98 -7.80 -20.13 -5.91
C ALA A 98 -9.31 -20.15 -6.20
N GLY A 99 -9.68 -19.82 -7.44
CA GLY A 99 -11.08 -19.75 -7.90
C GLY A 99 -11.81 -18.45 -7.59
N MET A 100 -11.14 -17.45 -6.99
CA MET A 100 -11.73 -16.12 -6.79
C MET A 100 -11.62 -15.25 -8.04
N SER A 101 -12.76 -14.82 -8.59
CA SER A 101 -12.78 -13.89 -9.72
C SER A 101 -12.48 -12.44 -9.29
N LYS A 102 -12.11 -11.60 -10.26
CA LYS A 102 -11.88 -10.16 -10.04
C LYS A 102 -13.14 -9.46 -9.53
N GLU A 103 -14.28 -9.79 -10.10
CA GLU A 103 -15.59 -9.25 -9.71
C GLU A 103 -15.92 -9.63 -8.27
N LYS A 104 -15.60 -10.88 -7.88
CA LYS A 104 -15.77 -11.33 -6.51
C LYS A 104 -14.91 -10.53 -5.53
N TRP A 105 -13.66 -10.24 -5.88
CA TRP A 105 -12.80 -9.36 -5.07
C TRP A 105 -13.37 -7.95 -4.92
N VAL A 106 -13.89 -7.37 -6.00
CA VAL A 106 -14.55 -6.05 -5.96
C VAL A 106 -15.78 -6.07 -5.06
N GLU A 107 -16.64 -7.08 -5.17
CA GLU A 107 -17.83 -7.24 -4.32
C GLU A 107 -17.47 -7.38 -2.84
N GLU A 108 -16.45 -8.17 -2.52
CA GLU A 108 -15.99 -8.37 -1.15
C GLU A 108 -15.35 -7.11 -0.56
N GLY A 109 -14.64 -6.31 -1.37
CA GLY A 109 -14.17 -4.97 -0.98
C GLY A 109 -15.31 -4.03 -0.61
N LYS A 110 -16.39 -4.01 -1.41
CA LYS A 110 -17.60 -3.23 -1.11
C LYS A 110 -18.27 -3.70 0.18
N ALA A 111 -18.43 -5.01 0.31
CA ALA A 111 -19.05 -5.63 1.49
C ALA A 111 -18.22 -5.39 2.77
N ALA A 112 -16.90 -5.36 2.68
CA ALA A 112 -16.01 -5.10 3.82
C ALA A 112 -16.22 -3.69 4.40
N VAL A 113 -16.43 -2.68 3.55
CA VAL A 113 -16.76 -1.32 3.99
C VAL A 113 -18.17 -1.26 4.59
N LEU A 114 -19.17 -1.84 3.89
CA LEU A 114 -20.57 -1.85 4.37
C LEU A 114 -20.73 -2.56 5.71
N SER A 115 -19.94 -3.60 5.96
CA SER A 115 -19.98 -4.37 7.20
C SER A 115 -19.12 -3.78 8.32
N GLY A 116 -18.38 -2.69 8.05
CA GLY A 116 -17.48 -2.06 9.02
C GLY A 116 -16.19 -2.84 9.29
N LYS A 117 -15.89 -3.89 8.51
CA LYS A 117 -14.62 -4.63 8.59
C LYS A 117 -13.44 -3.82 8.03
N VAL A 118 -13.73 -2.92 7.09
CA VAL A 118 -12.78 -1.93 6.57
C VAL A 118 -13.34 -0.55 6.83
N GLU A 119 -12.61 0.23 7.61
CA GLU A 119 -12.92 1.63 7.85
C GLU A 119 -11.99 2.51 7.01
N VAL A 120 -12.58 3.39 6.21
CA VAL A 120 -11.84 4.41 5.46
C VAL A 120 -11.65 5.63 6.34
N ARG A 121 -10.42 6.15 6.35
CA ARG A 121 -9.99 7.29 7.15
C ARG A 121 -10.82 8.53 6.83
N LYS A 122 -11.15 9.31 7.85
CA LYS A 122 -12.07 10.44 7.74
C LYS A 122 -11.49 11.49 6.80
N GLY A 123 -12.36 12.13 6.00
CA GLY A 123 -11.96 13.18 5.06
C GLY A 123 -11.43 12.70 3.72
N PHE A 124 -11.16 11.39 3.55
CA PHE A 124 -10.59 10.87 2.30
C PHE A 124 -11.52 11.13 1.10
N ARG A 125 -12.82 10.91 1.30
CA ARG A 125 -13.84 11.15 0.28
C ARG A 125 -13.89 12.62 -0.15
N GLU A 126 -13.85 13.52 0.82
CA GLU A 126 -13.85 14.97 0.59
C GLU A 126 -12.58 15.41 -0.15
N LEU A 127 -11.42 14.87 0.23
CA LEU A 127 -10.15 15.13 -0.43
C LEU A 127 -10.19 14.68 -1.89
N VAL A 128 -10.61 13.45 -2.18
CA VAL A 128 -10.74 12.95 -3.57
C VAL A 128 -11.67 13.85 -4.39
N ARG A 129 -12.80 14.27 -3.80
CA ARG A 129 -13.73 15.18 -4.47
C ARG A 129 -13.06 16.51 -4.83
N MET A 130 -12.24 17.07 -3.95
CA MET A 130 -11.49 18.30 -4.22
C MET A 130 -10.45 18.12 -5.33
N ILE A 131 -9.67 17.04 -5.27
CA ILE A 131 -8.68 16.68 -6.31
C ILE A 131 -9.36 16.65 -7.68
N GLU A 132 -10.48 15.93 -7.79
CA GLU A 132 -11.21 15.80 -9.06
C GLU A 132 -11.85 17.11 -9.52
N MET A 133 -12.39 17.93 -8.60
CA MET A 133 -12.95 19.25 -8.93
C MET A 133 -11.90 20.21 -9.47
N GLN A 134 -10.63 20.05 -9.08
CA GLN A 134 -9.50 20.83 -9.57
C GLN A 134 -8.88 20.27 -10.86
N ASN A 135 -9.46 19.21 -11.43
CA ASN A 135 -8.90 18.44 -12.55
C ASN A 135 -7.48 17.91 -12.27
N CYS A 136 -7.18 17.65 -11.00
CA CYS A 136 -5.95 16.97 -10.59
C CYS A 136 -6.13 15.45 -10.74
N VAL A 137 -5.01 14.74 -10.84
CA VAL A 137 -5.02 13.27 -10.98
C VAL A 137 -4.56 12.61 -9.70
N TRP A 138 -5.06 11.39 -9.47
CA TRP A 138 -4.65 10.59 -8.33
C TRP A 138 -4.62 9.10 -8.65
N GLY A 139 -3.87 8.35 -7.85
CA GLY A 139 -3.69 6.92 -8.02
C GLY A 139 -3.26 6.23 -6.72
N ILE A 140 -3.17 4.90 -6.77
CA ILE A 140 -2.78 4.08 -5.63
C ILE A 140 -1.55 3.25 -5.96
N VAL A 141 -0.63 3.16 -4.98
CA VAL A 141 0.50 2.24 -4.98
C VAL A 141 0.47 1.46 -3.67
N SER A 142 0.23 0.14 -3.73
CA SER A 142 0.04 -0.66 -2.52
C SER A 142 0.64 -2.07 -2.62
N ALA A 143 1.19 -2.56 -1.52
CA ALA A 143 1.67 -3.95 -1.40
C ALA A 143 0.53 -4.96 -1.12
N SER A 144 -0.71 -4.50 -0.99
CA SER A 144 -1.89 -5.33 -0.74
C SER A 144 -2.01 -6.49 -1.73
N PHE A 145 -2.58 -7.62 -1.28
CA PHE A 145 -2.72 -8.85 -2.07
C PHE A 145 -3.71 -8.74 -3.23
N SER A 146 -4.59 -7.74 -3.24
CA SER A 146 -5.63 -7.61 -4.27
C SER A 146 -5.97 -6.17 -4.63
N LYS A 147 -5.53 -5.74 -5.83
CA LYS A 147 -5.95 -4.48 -6.46
C LYS A 147 -7.47 -4.40 -6.68
N ASP A 148 -8.11 -5.54 -6.90
CA ASP A 148 -9.54 -5.60 -7.18
C ASP A 148 -10.37 -5.45 -5.90
N PHE A 149 -9.86 -5.94 -4.77
CA PHE A 149 -10.39 -5.64 -3.44
C PHE A 149 -10.29 -4.15 -3.12
N ILE A 150 -9.12 -3.53 -3.36
CA ILE A 150 -8.93 -2.08 -3.21
C ILE A 150 -9.97 -1.31 -4.03
N ARG A 151 -10.16 -1.66 -5.30
CA ARG A 151 -11.19 -1.04 -6.14
C ARG A 151 -12.57 -1.12 -5.50
N GLY A 152 -12.96 -2.28 -5.00
CA GLY A 152 -14.23 -2.46 -4.29
C GLY A 152 -14.40 -1.52 -3.09
N VAL A 153 -13.35 -1.38 -2.27
CA VAL A 153 -13.34 -0.47 -1.12
C VAL A 153 -13.53 0.99 -1.56
N LEU A 154 -12.78 1.43 -2.58
CA LEU A 154 -12.87 2.81 -3.09
C LEU A 154 -14.24 3.10 -3.70
N GLU A 155 -14.77 2.18 -4.52
CA GLU A 155 -16.08 2.35 -5.16
C GLU A 155 -17.19 2.50 -4.10
N GLN A 156 -17.12 1.71 -3.03
CA GLN A 156 -18.06 1.80 -1.93
C GLN A 156 -17.91 3.09 -1.12
N CYS A 157 -16.67 3.51 -0.84
CA CYS A 157 -16.39 4.74 -0.10
C CYS A 157 -16.82 6.00 -0.87
N LEU A 158 -16.48 6.08 -2.15
CA LEU A 158 -16.73 7.25 -2.99
C LEU A 158 -18.18 7.29 -3.51
N GLY A 159 -18.86 6.14 -3.54
CA GLY A 159 -20.23 6.00 -4.02
C GLY A 159 -20.36 6.09 -5.54
N LYS A 160 -19.30 5.71 -6.26
CA LYS A 160 -19.22 5.74 -7.73
C LYS A 160 -18.21 4.71 -8.22
N SER A 161 -18.25 4.35 -9.50
CA SER A 161 -17.17 3.55 -10.09
C SER A 161 -15.87 4.36 -10.14
N VAL A 162 -14.75 3.66 -9.97
CA VAL A 162 -13.43 4.26 -9.83
C VAL A 162 -12.59 3.88 -11.04
N ASP A 163 -12.28 4.88 -11.86
CA ASP A 163 -11.44 4.77 -13.04
C ASP A 163 -10.13 5.53 -12.81
N ILE A 164 -9.32 5.02 -11.89
CA ILE A 164 -7.99 5.54 -11.57
C ILE A 164 -6.97 4.40 -11.57
N PRO A 165 -5.68 4.69 -11.80
CA PRO A 165 -4.63 3.68 -11.70
C PRO A 165 -4.50 3.13 -10.27
N ILE A 166 -4.66 1.82 -10.12
CA ILE A 166 -4.38 1.07 -8.89
C ILE A 166 -3.23 0.11 -9.18
N VAL A 167 -2.04 0.48 -8.73
CA VAL A 167 -0.81 -0.30 -8.85
C VAL A 167 -0.62 -1.10 -7.57
N ALA A 168 -1.07 -2.36 -7.59
CA ALA A 168 -0.97 -3.27 -6.46
C ALA A 168 -0.85 -4.72 -6.95
N ASN A 169 -0.59 -5.64 -6.01
CA ASN A 169 -0.59 -7.06 -6.31
C ASN A 169 -2.01 -7.56 -6.58
N SER A 170 -2.13 -8.72 -7.23
CA SER A 170 -3.40 -9.38 -7.49
C SER A 170 -3.20 -10.88 -7.50
N ALA A 171 -4.08 -11.63 -6.84
CA ALA A 171 -4.18 -13.07 -7.07
C ALA A 171 -4.68 -13.35 -8.49
N ASP A 172 -4.08 -14.32 -9.17
CA ASP A 172 -4.62 -14.90 -10.41
C ASP A 172 -5.66 -16.01 -10.12
N GLU A 173 -6.17 -16.66 -11.17
CA GLU A 173 -7.22 -17.70 -11.03
C GLU A 173 -6.77 -18.91 -10.21
N ASP A 174 -5.47 -19.21 -10.21
CA ASP A 174 -4.85 -20.27 -9.41
C ASP A 174 -4.60 -19.82 -7.96
N GLY A 175 -4.90 -18.56 -7.63
CA GLY A 175 -4.67 -17.95 -6.33
C GLY A 175 -3.23 -17.48 -6.11
N ILE A 176 -2.38 -17.49 -7.15
CA ILE A 176 -1.00 -17.04 -7.06
C ILE A 176 -0.97 -15.52 -7.07
N ILE A 177 -0.31 -14.93 -6.07
CA ILE A 177 -0.16 -13.48 -5.99
C ILE A 177 0.84 -13.04 -7.06
N ARG A 178 0.37 -12.20 -7.98
CA ARG A 178 1.15 -11.59 -9.05
C ARG A 178 1.34 -10.11 -8.79
N GLY A 179 2.49 -9.63 -9.24
CA GLY A 179 2.80 -8.21 -9.28
C GLY A 179 2.02 -7.44 -10.33
N HIS A 180 2.20 -6.13 -10.34
CA HIS A 180 1.67 -5.28 -11.41
C HIS A 180 2.45 -5.51 -12.70
N LEU A 181 1.72 -5.65 -13.82
CA LEU A 181 2.32 -5.78 -15.15
C LEU A 181 2.73 -4.40 -15.65
N HIS A 182 4.03 -4.19 -15.84
CA HIS A 182 4.54 -3.00 -16.48
C HIS A 182 4.51 -3.18 -18.00
N GLU A 183 3.55 -2.55 -18.69
CA GLU A 183 3.33 -2.74 -20.13
C GLU A 183 4.59 -2.46 -20.98
N GLU A 184 5.39 -1.48 -20.58
CA GLU A 184 6.64 -1.10 -21.27
C GLU A 184 7.69 -2.22 -21.29
N THR A 185 7.78 -3.00 -20.20
CA THR A 185 8.79 -4.05 -20.04
C THR A 185 8.21 -5.44 -20.22
N GLY A 186 6.88 -5.58 -20.15
CA GLY A 186 6.18 -6.86 -20.09
C GLY A 186 6.45 -7.66 -18.81
N LEU A 187 7.08 -7.05 -17.80
CA LEU A 187 7.46 -7.72 -16.56
C LEU A 187 6.44 -7.44 -15.45
N ASN A 188 6.13 -8.48 -14.67
CA ASN A 188 5.38 -8.36 -13.43
C ASN A 188 6.33 -8.08 -12.28
N THR A 189 6.13 -6.97 -11.57
CA THR A 189 6.89 -6.64 -10.35
C THR A 189 5.96 -6.79 -9.16
N ILE A 190 6.26 -7.72 -8.25
CA ILE A 190 5.53 -7.84 -6.98
C ILE A 190 5.90 -6.63 -6.13
N LEU A 191 4.89 -5.91 -5.64
CA LEU A 191 5.06 -4.82 -4.68
C LEU A 191 5.20 -5.44 -3.30
N ALA A 192 6.44 -5.50 -2.80
CA ALA A 192 6.82 -6.23 -1.59
C ALA A 192 7.58 -5.33 -0.60
N THR A 193 8.51 -4.55 -1.13
CA THR A 193 9.47 -3.73 -0.38
C THR A 193 9.46 -2.29 -0.87
N SER A 194 10.19 -1.42 -0.16
CA SER A 194 10.21 0.01 -0.44
C SER A 194 10.65 0.37 -1.86
N ASP A 195 11.62 -0.34 -2.42
CA ASP A 195 12.12 -0.14 -3.77
C ASP A 195 11.10 -0.56 -4.83
N THR A 196 10.39 -1.66 -4.61
CA THR A 196 9.35 -2.11 -5.55
C THR A 196 8.14 -1.16 -5.56
N LYS A 197 7.75 -0.60 -4.41
CA LYS A 197 6.73 0.47 -4.33
C LYS A 197 7.25 1.75 -4.97
N HIS A 198 8.50 2.13 -4.72
CA HIS A 198 9.12 3.32 -5.31
C HIS A 198 9.18 3.24 -6.83
N PHE A 199 9.61 2.10 -7.38
CA PHE A 199 9.61 1.86 -8.82
C PHE A 199 8.20 1.96 -9.41
N ALA A 200 7.22 1.33 -8.77
CA ALA A 200 5.81 1.41 -9.17
C ALA A 200 5.28 2.86 -9.16
N MET A 201 5.60 3.63 -8.12
CA MET A 201 5.24 5.04 -8.00
C MET A 201 5.86 5.89 -9.11
N VAL A 202 7.16 5.72 -9.39
CA VAL A 202 7.85 6.46 -10.47
C VAL A 202 7.21 6.15 -11.82
N LYS A 203 6.93 4.86 -12.10
CA LYS A 203 6.28 4.45 -13.35
C LYS A 203 4.86 5.02 -13.49
N LEU A 204 4.12 5.09 -12.39
CA LEU A 204 2.81 5.75 -12.36
C LEU A 204 2.92 7.25 -12.68
N LEU A 205 3.87 7.95 -12.06
CA LEU A 205 4.13 9.37 -12.33
C LEU A 205 4.52 9.60 -13.80
N GLU A 206 5.40 8.77 -14.36
CA GLU A 206 5.78 8.82 -15.78
C GLU A 206 4.56 8.66 -16.71
N SER A 207 3.63 7.76 -16.37
CA SER A 207 2.41 7.55 -17.15
C SER A 207 1.47 8.76 -17.20
N TRP A 208 1.59 9.67 -16.23
CA TRP A 208 0.81 10.91 -16.17
C TRP A 208 1.40 12.03 -17.03
N ASN A 209 2.53 11.82 -17.71
CA ASN A 209 3.18 12.80 -18.59
C ASN A 209 3.37 14.16 -17.93
N LEU A 210 3.96 14.15 -16.73
CA LEU A 210 4.19 15.35 -15.92
C LEU A 210 4.98 16.41 -16.72
N ASP A 211 4.51 17.66 -16.67
CA ASP A 211 5.28 18.81 -17.13
C ASP A 211 6.11 19.43 -15.99
N ASP A 212 6.94 20.43 -16.31
CA ASP A 212 7.81 21.11 -15.34
C ASP A 212 7.05 21.85 -14.23
N THR A 213 5.73 22.01 -14.35
CA THR A 213 4.86 22.64 -13.34
C THR A 213 4.16 21.64 -12.43
N ALA A 214 4.18 20.36 -12.80
CA ALA A 214 3.55 19.29 -12.05
C ALA A 214 4.19 19.14 -10.66
N LYS A 215 3.32 19.02 -9.64
CA LYS A 215 3.74 18.77 -8.27
C LYS A 215 3.01 17.55 -7.74
N ALA A 216 3.77 16.50 -7.47
CA ALA A 216 3.26 15.27 -6.90
C ALA A 216 3.40 15.24 -5.37
N ALA A 217 2.39 14.72 -4.70
CA ALA A 217 2.43 14.35 -3.29
C ALA A 217 2.24 12.84 -3.13
N TYR A 218 3.02 12.21 -2.26
CA TYR A 218 2.84 10.80 -1.87
C TYR A 218 2.38 10.71 -0.42
N TYR A 219 1.38 9.88 -0.14
CA TYR A 219 0.85 9.61 1.20
C TYR A 219 1.13 8.16 1.57
N GLY A 220 1.74 7.93 2.74
CA GLY A 220 2.06 6.58 3.24
C GLY A 220 2.22 6.55 4.75
N ASP A 221 2.09 5.39 5.39
CA ASP A 221 2.15 5.24 6.84
C ASP A 221 3.25 4.28 7.33
N SER A 222 3.85 3.51 6.44
CA SER A 222 4.70 2.37 6.78
C SER A 222 6.16 2.53 6.31
N PRO A 223 7.11 1.77 6.89
CA PRO A 223 8.47 1.70 6.35
C PRO A 223 8.57 1.28 4.88
N THR A 224 7.56 0.56 4.33
CA THR A 224 7.53 0.23 2.90
C THR A 224 7.33 1.46 2.02
N ASP A 225 6.88 2.59 2.59
CA ASP A 225 6.69 3.84 1.87
C ASP A 225 7.92 4.75 1.89
N ILE A 226 8.98 4.39 2.63
CA ILE A 226 10.08 5.30 2.94
C ILE A 226 10.74 5.90 1.69
N GLU A 227 10.93 5.08 0.65
CA GLU A 227 11.53 5.53 -0.61
C GLU A 227 10.56 6.34 -1.46
N CYS A 228 9.26 6.06 -1.39
CA CYS A 228 8.23 6.87 -2.06
C CYS A 228 8.14 8.26 -1.42
N LEU A 229 8.07 8.31 -0.08
CA LEU A 229 7.99 9.52 0.72
C LEU A 229 9.23 10.43 0.58
N CYS A 230 10.41 9.84 0.41
CA CYS A 230 11.68 10.56 0.28
C CYS A 230 12.12 10.71 -1.19
N SER A 231 11.26 10.39 -2.15
CA SER A 231 11.65 10.40 -3.55
C SER A 231 11.82 11.83 -4.08
N PRO A 232 12.89 12.13 -4.84
CA PRO A 232 12.98 13.39 -5.56
C PRO A 232 11.92 13.55 -6.66
N ALA A 233 11.24 12.46 -7.05
CA ALA A 233 10.14 12.48 -8.02
C ALA A 233 8.86 13.10 -7.45
N VAL A 234 8.74 13.22 -6.13
CA VAL A 234 7.62 13.90 -5.47
C VAL A 234 8.07 15.21 -4.85
N LYS A 235 7.16 16.20 -4.84
CA LYS A 235 7.43 17.49 -4.23
C LYS A 235 7.26 17.44 -2.70
N SER A 236 6.42 16.53 -2.20
CA SER A 236 6.19 16.31 -0.78
C SER A 236 5.81 14.86 -0.49
N GLY A 237 6.39 14.30 0.57
CA GLY A 237 5.92 13.07 1.21
C GLY A 237 5.11 13.42 2.46
N VAL A 238 3.92 12.82 2.60
CA VAL A 238 3.00 13.01 3.72
C VAL A 238 2.87 11.71 4.49
N VAL A 239 3.21 11.75 5.78
CA VAL A 239 3.10 10.58 6.63
C VAL A 239 1.69 10.51 7.23
N VAL A 240 1.01 9.39 7.06
CA VAL A 240 -0.32 9.17 7.62
C VAL A 240 -0.21 8.26 8.84
N GLY A 241 -1.04 8.48 9.87
CA GLY A 241 -1.11 7.55 10.99
C GLY A 241 -1.90 8.11 12.17
N SER A 242 -2.52 7.25 12.98
CA SER A 242 -3.37 7.69 14.09
C SER A 242 -2.62 8.29 15.29
N ASN A 243 -1.31 8.04 15.40
CA ASN A 243 -0.46 8.52 16.49
C ASN A 243 0.83 9.17 15.94
N GLU A 244 1.35 10.21 16.61
CA GLU A 244 2.64 10.89 16.33
C GLU A 244 3.88 9.97 16.42
N ASN A 245 3.68 8.68 16.71
CA ASN A 245 4.72 7.69 16.99
C ASN A 245 4.53 6.41 16.16
N THR A 246 4.23 6.55 14.86
CA THR A 246 4.29 5.40 13.93
C THR A 246 5.73 4.91 13.83
N ALA A 247 5.93 3.63 13.50
CA ALA A 247 7.27 3.08 13.30
C ALA A 247 8.05 3.88 12.24
N LEU A 248 7.34 4.30 11.18
CA LEU A 248 7.84 5.19 10.14
C LEU A 248 8.27 6.56 10.68
N LEU A 249 7.45 7.23 11.51
CA LEU A 249 7.83 8.52 12.10
C LEU A 249 9.06 8.40 13.00
N ARG A 250 9.21 7.31 13.77
CA ARG A 250 10.43 7.05 14.56
C ARG A 250 11.67 6.90 13.69
N VAL A 251 11.52 6.24 12.55
CA VAL A 251 12.57 6.08 11.55
C VAL A 251 12.94 7.45 10.96
N LEU A 252 11.95 8.18 10.44
CA LEU A 252 12.17 9.44 9.73
C LEU A 252 12.67 10.58 10.64
N ALA A 253 12.24 10.61 11.91
CA ALA A 253 12.69 11.59 12.90
C ALA A 253 14.20 11.50 13.18
N LYS A 254 14.83 10.34 12.98
CA LYS A 254 16.29 10.16 13.17
C LYS A 254 17.11 10.88 12.11
N TYR A 255 16.58 11.06 10.89
CA TYR A 255 17.40 11.36 9.71
C TYR A 255 17.21 12.76 9.10
N LYS A 256 16.34 13.62 9.68
CA LYS A 256 16.08 15.00 9.23
C LYS A 256 15.91 15.12 7.70
N VAL A 257 14.92 14.44 7.14
CA VAL A 257 14.68 14.44 5.68
C VAL A 257 14.02 15.78 5.27
N PRO A 258 14.67 16.62 4.44
CA PRO A 258 14.16 17.97 4.13
C PRO A 258 12.83 18.02 3.37
N GLN A 259 12.47 16.94 2.69
CA GLN A 259 11.26 16.82 1.86
C GLN A 259 10.03 16.33 2.65
N LEU A 260 10.24 15.85 3.88
CA LEU A 260 9.19 15.52 4.85
C LEU A 260 8.85 16.78 5.65
N ALA A 261 8.31 17.79 4.97
CA ALA A 261 7.86 18.99 5.65
C ALA A 261 6.64 18.66 6.50
N GLU A 262 6.77 18.59 7.83
CA GLU A 262 5.71 18.79 8.86
C GLU A 262 4.31 18.21 8.58
N THR A 263 4.18 17.14 7.80
CA THR A 263 2.89 16.65 7.28
C THR A 263 2.66 15.24 7.80
N TRP A 264 2.48 15.17 9.12
CA TRP A 264 1.76 14.05 9.70
C TRP A 264 0.28 14.40 9.74
N THR A 265 -0.58 13.47 9.35
CA THR A 265 -2.00 13.61 9.64
C THR A 265 -2.64 12.32 10.16
N PRO A 266 -3.50 12.40 11.19
CA PRO A 266 -4.32 11.29 11.60
C PRO A 266 -5.53 11.09 10.69
N ASP A 267 -5.96 12.11 9.95
CA ASP A 267 -7.13 12.06 9.07
C ASP A 267 -6.97 13.04 7.91
N PHE A 268 -7.73 12.89 6.83
CA PHE A 268 -7.67 13.82 5.69
C PHE A 268 -8.53 15.08 5.90
N ASP A 269 -9.29 15.17 7.00
CA ASP A 269 -10.19 16.29 7.31
C ASP A 269 -9.46 17.59 7.69
N ARG A 270 -8.14 17.53 7.94
CA ARG A 270 -7.27 18.69 8.22
C ARG A 270 -6.25 19.01 7.12
N ASN A 271 -6.19 18.21 6.05
CA ASN A 271 -5.21 18.37 4.97
C ASN A 271 -5.48 19.55 4.03
N TRP A 272 -6.48 20.39 4.33
CA TRP A 272 -6.86 21.55 3.51
C TRP A 272 -5.78 22.66 3.58
N VAL A 273 -4.78 22.46 4.43
CA VAL A 273 -3.61 23.33 4.66
C VAL A 273 -2.42 22.95 3.77
N ILE A 274 -2.46 21.83 3.04
CA ILE A 274 -1.43 21.48 2.06
C ILE A 274 -1.68 22.31 0.78
N ASP A 275 -1.43 23.63 0.84
CA ASP A 275 -1.43 24.62 -0.26
C ASP A 275 -2.18 24.16 -1.53
N LEU A 276 -3.50 23.96 -1.44
CA LEU A 276 -4.37 23.74 -2.62
C LEU A 276 -4.91 25.07 -3.19
N GLU A 277 -4.32 26.19 -2.75
CA GLU A 277 -4.53 27.56 -3.26
C GLU A 277 -3.44 27.99 -4.27
#